data_AF-A0A7C9LBG2-F1
#
_entry.id   AF-A0A7C9LBG2-F1
#
_cell.length_a   1.000
_cell.length_b   1.000
_cell.length_c   1.000
_cell.angle_alpha   90.00
_cell.angle_beta   90.00
_cell.angle_gamma   90.00
#
_symmetry.space_group_name_H-M   'P 1'
#
loop_
_entity.id
_entity.type
_entity.pdbx_description
1 polymer ?
#
loop_
_entity_poly.entity_id
_entity_poly.type
_entity_poly.pdbx_seq_one_letter_code
_entity_poly.pdbx_strand_id
1 'polypeptide(L)'
;MLNNKWMQKKESGNVLSKQELNERSTWTSEQFMIADFQDQLEHNRETQKRQKIDNKIMSGGSLSPEEISYLEKNDPVALKKYRETKEDKESYKEKLRQCKTKEEVDRVKLQKLGELESSLSSVVNDPTIPKSAKLAKAQEILAKTNNIEAAHLEFVKSADYQSMPTDDEKKEQDAADNDISDEITDSEKADDTELTDASDNIPDKADSVDTKISDKTSEKDNHKKEYSTEIKKVSRKLKKGFEAADMHVDIIV
;
A
#
# COMPACT_ATOMS: atom_id res chain seq x y z
N MET A 1 34.24 -28.00 -19.77
CA MET A 1 33.72 -29.19 -20.51
C MET A 1 32.21 -29.11 -20.50
N LEU A 2 31.56 -29.21 -21.66
CA LEU A 2 30.11 -29.09 -21.81
C LEU A 2 29.47 -30.32 -21.12
N ASN A 3 28.86 -30.09 -19.97
CA ASN A 3 28.34 -31.14 -19.12
C ASN A 3 26.94 -31.54 -19.63
N ASN A 4 26.88 -32.56 -20.49
CA ASN A 4 25.62 -33.03 -21.10
C ASN A 4 24.67 -33.57 -20.01
N LYS A 5 23.70 -32.76 -19.59
CA LYS A 5 22.67 -33.14 -18.60
C LYS A 5 21.94 -34.44 -18.97
N TRP A 6 21.85 -34.78 -20.25
CA TRP A 6 21.25 -36.02 -20.71
C TRP A 6 22.10 -37.26 -20.42
N MET A 7 23.43 -37.19 -20.59
CA MET A 7 24.32 -38.31 -20.20
C MET A 7 24.24 -38.55 -18.70
N GLN A 8 24.17 -37.49 -17.90
CA GLN A 8 23.94 -37.62 -16.45
C GLN A 8 22.57 -38.16 -16.09
N LYS A 9 21.48 -37.73 -16.75
CA LYS A 9 20.12 -38.27 -16.52
C LYS A 9 20.02 -39.75 -16.92
N LYS A 10 20.72 -40.16 -17.98
CA LYS A 10 20.84 -41.56 -18.42
C LYS A 10 21.62 -42.40 -17.40
N GLU A 11 22.73 -41.89 -16.88
CA GLU A 11 23.59 -42.58 -15.89
C GLU A 11 22.98 -42.62 -14.49
N SER A 12 22.20 -41.60 -14.11
CA SER A 12 21.55 -41.49 -12.79
C SER A 12 20.22 -42.23 -12.66
N GLY A 13 19.74 -42.86 -13.74
CA GLY A 13 18.51 -43.66 -13.72
C GLY A 13 17.21 -42.88 -13.50
N ASN A 14 17.25 -41.55 -13.53
CA ASN A 14 16.10 -40.71 -13.21
C ASN A 14 15.32 -40.29 -14.48
N VAL A 15 14.22 -41.00 -14.70
CA VAL A 15 12.97 -40.70 -15.45
C VAL A 15 13.12 -40.10 -16.86
N LEU A 16 13.23 -40.99 -17.84
CA LEU A 16 12.67 -40.79 -19.18
C LEU A 16 11.64 -41.91 -19.40
N SER A 17 10.50 -41.60 -19.99
CA SER A 17 9.53 -42.63 -20.38
C SER A 17 10.16 -43.58 -21.42
N LYS A 18 9.68 -44.82 -21.49
CA LYS A 18 10.17 -45.81 -22.49
C LYS A 18 10.12 -45.27 -23.93
N GLN A 19 9.18 -44.38 -24.21
CA GLN A 19 8.99 -43.75 -25.50
C GLN A 19 10.04 -42.64 -25.75
N GLU A 20 10.26 -41.74 -24.79
CA GLU A 20 11.33 -40.72 -24.88
C GLU A 20 12.72 -41.35 -24.97
N LEU A 21 12.95 -42.47 -24.28
CA LEU A 21 14.19 -43.26 -24.39
C LEU A 21 14.40 -43.83 -25.80
N ASN A 22 13.32 -44.29 -26.44
CA ASN A 22 13.37 -44.89 -27.76
C ASN A 22 13.46 -43.84 -28.89
N GLU A 23 12.91 -42.65 -28.67
CA GLU A 23 13.00 -41.54 -29.62
C GLU A 23 14.37 -40.85 -29.56
N ARG A 24 14.98 -40.72 -28.37
CA ARG A 24 16.33 -40.15 -28.20
C ARG A 24 17.46 -41.16 -28.43
N SER A 25 17.22 -42.46 -28.45
CA SER A 25 18.28 -43.47 -28.66
C SER A 25 18.87 -43.48 -30.07
N THR A 26 18.19 -42.88 -31.05
CA THR A 26 18.65 -42.71 -32.44
C THR A 26 19.28 -41.34 -32.72
N TRP A 27 19.37 -40.47 -31.71
CA TRP A 27 19.83 -39.10 -31.91
C TRP A 27 21.35 -39.01 -32.10
N THR A 28 21.77 -38.14 -33.01
CA THR A 28 23.19 -37.81 -33.20
C THR A 28 23.68 -36.87 -32.11
N SER A 29 25.01 -36.81 -31.92
CA SER A 29 25.61 -35.88 -30.94
C SER A 29 25.20 -34.41 -31.19
N GLU A 30 24.99 -34.04 -32.45
CA GLU A 30 24.53 -32.70 -32.84
C GLU A 30 23.08 -32.46 -32.40
N GLN A 31 22.19 -33.43 -32.59
CA GLN A 31 20.78 -33.35 -32.15
C GLN A 31 20.65 -33.22 -30.64
N PHE A 32 21.51 -33.92 -29.87
CA PHE A 32 21.57 -33.74 -28.42
C PHE A 32 22.02 -32.34 -28.00
N MET A 33 23.06 -31.80 -28.65
CA MET A 33 23.52 -30.44 -28.38
C MET A 33 22.43 -29.42 -28.72
N ILE A 34 21.76 -29.56 -29.88
CA ILE A 34 20.67 -28.68 -30.29
C ILE A 34 19.53 -28.72 -29.27
N ALA A 35 19.13 -29.91 -28.80
CA ALA A 35 18.06 -30.03 -27.82
C ALA A 35 18.45 -29.48 -26.44
N ASP A 36 19.68 -29.69 -25.97
CA ASP A 36 20.14 -29.08 -24.71
C ASP A 36 20.17 -27.55 -24.82
N PHE A 37 20.60 -27.00 -25.96
CA PHE A 37 20.50 -25.56 -26.22
C PHE A 37 19.05 -25.07 -26.23
N GLN A 38 18.12 -25.82 -26.84
CA GLN A 38 16.69 -25.49 -26.82
C GLN A 38 16.11 -25.51 -25.40
N ASP A 39 16.41 -26.56 -24.62
CA ASP A 39 15.99 -26.69 -23.22
C ASP A 39 16.53 -25.52 -22.38
N GLN A 40 17.79 -25.11 -22.60
CA GLN A 40 18.38 -23.95 -21.93
C GLN A 40 17.70 -22.64 -22.33
N LEU A 41 17.38 -22.45 -23.61
CA LEU A 41 16.67 -21.26 -24.10
C LEU A 41 15.26 -21.18 -23.53
N GLU A 42 14.55 -22.30 -23.49
CA GLU A 42 13.20 -22.37 -22.92
C GLU A 42 13.21 -22.11 -21.42
N HIS A 43 14.14 -22.73 -20.69
CA HIS A 43 14.33 -22.45 -19.26
C HIS A 43 14.65 -20.99 -18.98
N ASN A 44 15.48 -20.36 -19.81
CA ASN A 44 15.80 -18.93 -19.69
C ASN A 44 14.56 -18.06 -19.95
N ARG A 45 13.80 -18.33 -21.02
CA ARG A 45 12.54 -17.63 -21.30
C ARG A 45 11.54 -17.75 -20.15
N GLU A 46 11.43 -18.95 -19.59
CA GLU A 46 10.53 -19.24 -18.48
C GLU A 46 10.95 -18.50 -17.21
N THR A 47 12.25 -18.50 -16.91
CA THR A 47 12.82 -17.75 -15.77
C THR A 47 12.60 -16.26 -15.93
N GLN A 48 12.80 -15.71 -17.13
CA GLN A 48 12.53 -14.29 -17.42
C GLN A 48 11.05 -13.94 -17.25
N LYS A 49 10.15 -14.80 -17.73
CA LYS A 49 8.71 -14.62 -17.57
C LYS A 49 8.32 -14.60 -16.09
N ARG A 50 8.84 -15.56 -15.32
CA ARG A 50 8.62 -15.64 -13.88
C ARG A 50 9.14 -14.40 -13.14
N GLN A 51 10.37 -13.98 -13.42
CA GLN A 51 10.95 -12.78 -12.81
C GLN A 51 10.14 -11.51 -13.13
N LYS A 52 9.63 -11.38 -14.35
CA LYS A 52 8.78 -10.24 -14.73
C LYS A 52 7.49 -10.19 -13.92
N ILE A 53 6.88 -11.35 -13.67
CA ILE A 53 5.69 -11.48 -12.83
C ILE A 53 6.03 -11.12 -11.38
N ASP A 54 7.09 -11.70 -10.83
CA ASP A 54 7.52 -11.43 -9.45
C ASP A 54 7.79 -9.93 -9.24
N ASN A 55 8.48 -9.28 -10.18
CA ASN A 55 8.73 -7.83 -10.12
C ASN A 55 7.44 -7.01 -10.09
N LYS A 56 6.43 -7.39 -10.88
CA LYS A 56 5.12 -6.71 -10.86
C LYS A 56 4.39 -6.90 -9.53
N ILE A 57 4.42 -8.11 -8.97
CA ILE A 57 3.83 -8.39 -7.65
C ILE A 57 4.51 -7.54 -6.59
N MET A 58 5.84 -7.52 -6.59
CA MET A 58 6.65 -6.77 -5.63
C MET A 58 6.42 -5.26 -5.73
N SER A 59 6.23 -4.73 -6.95
CA SER A 59 5.89 -3.32 -7.18
C SER A 59 4.39 -3.00 -7.06
N GLY A 60 3.55 -3.99 -6.71
CA GLY A 60 2.09 -3.82 -6.60
C GLY A 60 1.42 -3.35 -7.89
N GLY A 61 2.00 -3.74 -9.03
CA GLY A 61 1.44 -3.55 -10.36
C GLY A 61 0.42 -4.64 -10.69
N SER A 62 -0.41 -4.38 -11.70
CA SER A 62 -1.42 -5.34 -12.15
C SER A 62 -0.80 -6.42 -13.04
N LEU A 63 -1.14 -7.68 -12.76
CA LEU A 63 -0.87 -8.81 -13.64
C LEU A 63 -1.89 -8.89 -14.77
N SER A 64 -1.41 -9.24 -15.97
CA SER A 64 -2.29 -9.52 -17.11
C SER A 64 -3.04 -10.85 -16.91
N PRO A 65 -4.14 -11.09 -17.64
CA PRO A 65 -4.86 -12.36 -17.58
C PRO A 65 -3.96 -13.57 -17.88
N GLU A 66 -3.01 -13.42 -18.80
CA GLU A 66 -2.03 -14.46 -19.14
C GLU A 66 -1.05 -14.74 -17.99
N GLU A 67 -0.60 -13.70 -17.30
CA GLU A 67 0.28 -13.81 -16.14
C GLU A 67 -0.45 -14.46 -14.95
N ILE A 68 -1.75 -14.17 -14.78
CA ILE A 68 -2.61 -14.82 -13.78
C ILE A 68 -2.76 -16.31 -14.12
N SER A 69 -3.14 -16.66 -15.35
CA SER A 69 -3.29 -18.06 -15.78
C SER A 69 -1.97 -18.84 -15.68
N TYR A 70 -0.85 -18.17 -15.91
CA TYR A 70 0.47 -18.74 -15.72
C TYR A 70 0.73 -19.07 -14.24
N LEU A 71 0.43 -18.17 -13.31
CA LEU A 71 0.58 -18.45 -11.88
C LEU A 71 -0.39 -19.52 -11.39
N GLU A 72 -1.62 -19.57 -11.88
CA GLU A 72 -2.58 -20.62 -11.53
C GLU A 72 -2.05 -22.03 -11.81
N LYS A 73 -1.30 -22.19 -12.91
CA LYS A 73 -0.73 -23.47 -13.33
C LYS A 73 0.61 -23.79 -12.65
N ASN A 74 1.47 -22.78 -12.48
CA ASN A 74 2.86 -22.99 -12.07
C ASN A 74 3.14 -22.62 -10.62
N ASP A 75 2.44 -21.64 -10.05
CA ASP A 75 2.67 -21.15 -8.69
C ASP A 75 1.40 -20.52 -8.06
N PRO A 76 0.50 -21.36 -7.52
CA PRO A 76 -0.73 -20.88 -6.88
C PRO A 76 -0.46 -20.08 -5.61
N VAL A 77 0.70 -20.25 -4.98
CA VAL A 77 1.08 -19.49 -3.77
C VAL A 77 1.40 -18.05 -4.15
N ALA A 78 2.17 -17.83 -5.22
CA ALA A 78 2.44 -16.49 -5.75
C ALA A 78 1.15 -15.77 -6.19
N LEU A 79 0.20 -16.49 -6.78
CA LEU A 79 -1.11 -15.92 -7.12
C LEU A 79 -1.89 -15.45 -5.88
N LYS A 80 -1.92 -16.26 -4.83
CA LYS A 80 -2.55 -15.90 -3.55
C LYS A 80 -1.95 -14.62 -2.99
N LYS A 81 -0.60 -14.54 -2.95
CA LYS A 81 0.11 -13.34 -2.49
C LYS A 81 -0.17 -12.11 -3.33
N TYR A 82 -0.27 -12.25 -4.66
CA TYR A 82 -0.65 -11.16 -5.55
C TYR A 82 -2.04 -10.61 -5.21
N ARG A 83 -3.03 -11.50 -5.03
CA ARG A 83 -4.40 -11.11 -4.67
C ARG A 83 -4.44 -10.39 -3.32
N GLU A 84 -3.77 -10.94 -2.31
CA GLU A 84 -3.65 -10.32 -0.98
C GLU A 84 -3.00 -8.94 -1.04
N THR A 85 -1.89 -8.81 -1.77
CA THR A 85 -1.18 -7.52 -1.91
C THR A 85 -2.03 -6.48 -2.64
N LYS A 86 -2.80 -6.91 -3.64
CA LYS A 86 -3.73 -6.05 -4.37
C LYS A 86 -4.88 -5.59 -3.45
N GLU A 87 -5.48 -6.50 -2.71
CA GLU A 87 -6.55 -6.21 -1.75
C GLU A 87 -6.05 -5.30 -0.61
N ASP A 88 -4.85 -5.54 -0.08
CA ASP A 88 -4.21 -4.66 0.92
C ASP A 88 -4.05 -3.23 0.39
N LYS A 89 -3.64 -3.08 -0.88
CA LYS A 89 -3.50 -1.76 -1.52
C LYS A 89 -4.85 -1.07 -1.74
N GLU A 90 -5.84 -1.78 -2.25
CA GLU A 90 -7.18 -1.23 -2.48
C GLU A 90 -7.91 -0.90 -1.17
N SER A 91 -7.80 -1.75 -0.15
CA SER A 91 -8.37 -1.47 1.18
C SER A 91 -7.75 -0.23 1.82
N TYR A 92 -6.44 -0.02 1.62
CA TYR A 92 -5.78 1.20 2.06
C TYR A 92 -6.24 2.43 1.27
N LYS A 93 -6.38 2.33 -0.06
CA LYS A 93 -6.94 3.40 -0.89
C LYS A 93 -8.36 3.79 -0.46
N GLU A 94 -9.20 2.82 -0.15
CA GLU A 94 -10.56 3.09 0.33
C GLU A 94 -10.54 3.78 1.71
N LYS A 95 -9.67 3.36 2.63
CA LYS A 95 -9.47 4.08 3.90
C LYS A 95 -9.03 5.54 3.68
N LEU A 96 -8.14 5.78 2.73
CA LEU A 96 -7.73 7.15 2.37
C LEU A 96 -8.90 7.98 1.83
N ARG A 97 -9.75 7.37 0.99
CA ARG A 97 -10.95 8.03 0.44
C ARG A 97 -11.99 8.38 1.50
N GLN A 98 -12.02 7.62 2.59
CA GLN A 98 -12.90 7.86 3.74
C GLN A 98 -12.37 8.93 4.71
N CYS A 99 -11.09 9.31 4.59
CA CYS A 99 -10.53 10.38 5.40
C CYS A 99 -11.19 11.71 5.02
N LYS A 100 -11.55 12.48 6.03
CA LYS A 100 -12.17 13.80 5.89
C LYS A 100 -11.16 14.93 6.06
N THR A 101 -10.02 14.65 6.68
CA THR A 101 -9.01 15.65 7.01
C THR A 101 -7.61 15.15 6.70
N LYS A 102 -6.67 16.09 6.56
CA LYS A 102 -5.26 15.79 6.32
C LYS A 102 -4.64 15.01 7.48
N GLU A 103 -5.05 15.27 8.72
CA GLU A 103 -4.58 14.55 9.90
C GLU A 103 -5.14 13.12 9.98
N GLU A 104 -6.37 12.86 9.54
CA GLU A 104 -6.89 11.48 9.41
C GLU A 104 -6.08 10.65 8.42
N VAL A 105 -5.63 11.26 7.33
CA VAL A 105 -4.78 10.60 6.33
C VAL A 105 -3.44 10.18 6.94
N ASP A 106 -2.82 11.08 7.73
CA ASP A 106 -1.57 10.78 8.44
C ASP A 106 -1.78 9.70 9.52
N ARG A 107 -2.92 9.73 10.23
CA ARG A 107 -3.32 8.65 11.17
C ARG A 107 -3.43 7.30 10.47
N VAL A 108 -4.09 7.25 9.31
CA VAL A 108 -4.26 6.01 8.51
C VAL A 108 -2.92 5.49 8.01
N LYS A 109 -2.00 6.37 7.56
CA LYS A 109 -0.62 5.97 7.20
C LYS A 109 0.12 5.42 8.42
N LEU A 110 0.10 6.13 9.55
CA LEU A 110 0.78 5.72 10.78
C LEU A 110 0.30 4.35 11.26
N GLN A 111 -1.01 4.12 11.28
CA GLN A 111 -1.59 2.84 11.66
C GLN A 111 -1.09 1.72 10.75
N LYS A 112 -1.17 1.90 9.42
CA LYS A 112 -0.77 0.85 8.46
C LYS A 112 0.72 0.54 8.54
N LEU A 113 1.57 1.56 8.70
CA LEU A 113 3.01 1.34 8.91
C LEU A 113 3.30 0.65 10.24
N GLY A 114 2.55 0.95 11.31
CA GLY A 114 2.67 0.28 12.60
C GLY A 114 2.29 -1.21 12.53
N GLU A 115 1.24 -1.55 11.78
CA GLU A 115 0.84 -2.94 11.51
C GLU A 115 1.96 -3.72 10.79
N LEU A 116 2.56 -3.11 9.76
CA LEU A 116 3.66 -3.69 9.01
C LEU A 116 4.93 -3.84 9.86
N GLU A 117 5.23 -2.84 10.71
CA GLU A 117 6.36 -2.87 11.63
C GLU A 117 6.22 -3.98 12.67
N SER A 118 5.03 -4.12 13.24
CA SER A 118 4.72 -5.19 14.19
C SER A 118 4.86 -6.56 13.54
N SER A 119 4.35 -6.71 12.31
CA SER A 119 4.51 -7.94 11.52
C SER A 119 5.99 -8.26 11.27
N LEU A 120 6.78 -7.28 10.85
CA LEU A 120 8.21 -7.46 10.58
C LEU A 120 8.98 -7.85 11.84
N SER A 121 8.73 -7.12 12.94
CA SER A 121 9.33 -7.37 14.24
C SER A 121 9.04 -8.79 14.71
N SER A 122 7.79 -9.26 14.56
CA SER A 122 7.42 -10.64 14.94
C SER A 122 8.20 -11.68 14.14
N VAL A 123 8.42 -11.46 12.85
CA VAL A 123 9.14 -12.40 11.97
C VAL A 123 10.64 -12.40 12.25
N VAL A 124 11.24 -11.21 12.38
CA VAL A 124 12.70 -11.07 12.53
C VAL A 124 13.16 -11.54 13.91
N ASN A 125 12.36 -11.30 14.94
CA ASN A 125 12.70 -11.65 16.31
C ASN A 125 12.34 -13.09 16.69
N ASP A 126 11.51 -13.79 15.91
CA ASP A 126 11.15 -15.19 16.19
C ASP A 126 12.34 -16.14 15.93
N PRO A 127 12.91 -16.80 16.95
CA PRO A 127 14.05 -17.70 16.78
C PRO A 127 13.69 -19.00 16.05
N THR A 128 12.41 -19.37 15.96
CA THR A 128 11.94 -20.61 15.34
C THR A 128 11.87 -20.51 13.81
N ILE A 129 11.83 -19.29 13.27
CA ILE A 129 11.79 -19.07 11.82
C ILE A 129 13.22 -19.17 11.26
N PRO A 130 13.49 -20.04 10.27
CA PRO A 130 14.82 -20.13 9.65
C PRO A 130 15.15 -18.87 8.86
N LYS A 131 16.44 -18.53 8.75
CA LYS A 131 16.92 -17.28 8.11
C LYS A 131 16.34 -17.05 6.72
N SER A 132 16.27 -18.08 5.89
CA SER A 132 15.71 -17.99 4.54
C SER A 132 14.22 -17.60 4.54
N ALA A 133 13.44 -18.15 5.48
CA ALA A 133 12.03 -17.82 5.62
C ALA A 133 11.84 -16.41 6.23
N LYS A 134 12.74 -15.96 7.12
CA LYS A 134 12.75 -14.58 7.60
C LYS A 134 12.96 -13.60 6.47
N LEU A 135 13.97 -13.84 5.62
CA LEU A 135 14.24 -13.02 4.45
C LEU A 135 13.04 -12.98 3.50
N ALA A 136 12.45 -14.13 3.18
CA ALA A 136 11.30 -14.19 2.27
C ALA A 136 10.07 -13.44 2.82
N LYS A 137 9.79 -13.56 4.14
CA LYS A 137 8.69 -12.83 4.79
C LYS A 137 8.99 -11.33 4.91
N ALA A 138 10.24 -10.95 5.21
CA ALA A 138 10.67 -9.56 5.23
C ALA A 138 10.56 -8.91 3.84
N GLN A 139 10.93 -9.63 2.78
CA GLN A 139 10.73 -9.19 1.39
C GLN A 139 9.25 -8.93 1.07
N GLU A 140 8.36 -9.80 1.52
CA GLU A 140 6.91 -9.60 1.35
C GLU A 140 6.41 -8.34 2.08
N ILE A 141 6.84 -8.12 3.33
CA ILE A 141 6.48 -6.94 4.10
C ILE A 141 7.05 -5.67 3.46
N LEU A 142 8.26 -5.72 2.89
CA LEU A 142 8.83 -4.60 2.15
C LEU A 142 8.00 -4.26 0.92
N ALA A 143 7.60 -5.27 0.13
CA ALA A 143 6.74 -5.05 -1.03
C ALA A 143 5.41 -4.38 -0.62
N LYS A 144 4.76 -4.91 0.42
CA LYS A 144 3.55 -4.30 0.99
C LYS A 144 3.78 -2.85 1.42
N THR A 145 4.88 -2.58 2.12
CA THR A 145 5.25 -1.22 2.57
C THR A 145 5.41 -0.27 1.38
N ASN A 146 6.16 -0.67 0.34
CA ASN A 146 6.36 0.15 -0.85
C ASN A 146 5.04 0.42 -1.59
N ASN A 147 4.14 -0.56 -1.63
CA ASN A 147 2.84 -0.43 -2.28
C ASN A 147 1.90 0.54 -1.55
N ILE A 148 1.91 0.49 -0.22
CA ILE A 148 1.17 1.44 0.62
C ILE A 148 1.74 2.85 0.46
N GLU A 149 3.07 3.00 0.50
CA GLU A 149 3.73 4.29 0.30
C GLU A 149 3.41 4.89 -1.07
N ALA A 150 3.46 4.06 -2.13
CA ALA A 150 3.10 4.49 -3.47
C ALA A 150 1.64 4.95 -3.56
N ALA A 151 0.70 4.21 -2.96
CA ALA A 151 -0.72 4.59 -2.92
C ALA A 151 -0.96 5.87 -2.12
N HIS A 152 -0.26 6.04 -1.00
CA HIS A 152 -0.32 7.24 -0.18
C HIS A 152 0.21 8.47 -0.94
N LEU A 153 1.37 8.35 -1.57
CA LEU A 153 1.96 9.42 -2.38
C LEU A 153 1.09 9.80 -3.57
N GLU A 154 0.43 8.82 -4.20
CA GLU A 154 -0.57 9.08 -5.25
C GLU A 154 -1.74 9.90 -4.72
N PHE A 155 -2.28 9.52 -3.56
CA PHE A 155 -3.40 10.21 -2.93
C PHE A 155 -3.05 11.61 -2.44
N VAL A 156 -1.90 11.81 -1.79
CA VAL A 156 -1.45 13.13 -1.31
C VAL A 156 -1.27 14.13 -2.47
N LYS A 157 -0.94 13.64 -3.67
CA LYS A 157 -0.85 14.45 -4.89
C LYS A 157 -2.21 14.74 -5.55
N SER A 158 -3.27 14.05 -5.15
CA SER A 158 -4.60 14.23 -5.73
C SER A 158 -5.21 15.58 -5.37
N ALA A 159 -6.11 16.08 -6.21
CA ALA A 159 -6.87 17.30 -5.92
C ALA A 159 -7.71 17.15 -4.64
N ASP A 160 -8.30 15.96 -4.44
CA ASP A 160 -9.10 15.63 -3.26
C ASP A 160 -8.30 15.83 -1.96
N TYR A 161 -7.02 15.44 -1.94
CA TYR A 161 -6.17 15.69 -0.77
C TYR A 161 -5.81 17.16 -0.61
N GLN A 162 -5.55 17.88 -1.70
CA GLN A 162 -5.18 19.29 -1.61
C GLN A 162 -6.34 20.13 -1.04
N SER A 163 -7.58 19.81 -1.41
CA SER A 163 -8.79 20.48 -0.92
C SER A 163 -9.27 20.01 0.46
N MET A 164 -8.71 18.93 1.02
CA MET A 164 -9.11 18.47 2.35
C MET A 164 -8.80 19.51 3.43
N PRO A 165 -9.74 19.76 4.36
CA PRO A 165 -9.53 20.64 5.50
C PRO A 165 -8.56 20.00 6.52
N THR A 166 -8.04 20.82 7.43
CA THR A 166 -7.41 20.31 8.67
C THR A 166 -8.48 19.92 9.70
N ASP A 167 -8.14 19.07 10.68
CA ASP A 167 -9.03 18.67 11.79
C ASP A 167 -9.73 19.90 12.45
N ASP A 168 -9.00 20.99 12.67
CA ASP A 168 -9.55 22.21 13.27
C ASP A 168 -10.55 22.95 12.37
N GLU A 169 -10.26 23.04 11.06
CA GLU A 169 -11.12 23.70 10.07
C GLU A 169 -12.43 22.93 9.93
N LYS A 170 -12.34 21.60 9.93
CA LYS A 170 -13.49 20.73 9.93
C LYS A 170 -14.31 20.87 11.21
N LYS A 171 -13.67 20.96 12.38
CA LYS A 171 -14.36 21.14 13.66
C LYS A 171 -15.08 22.49 13.75
N GLU A 172 -14.48 23.56 13.22
CA GLU A 172 -15.12 24.87 13.14
C GLU A 172 -16.31 24.87 12.17
N GLN A 173 -16.20 24.18 11.03
CA GLN A 173 -17.31 24.01 10.08
C GLN A 173 -18.46 23.16 10.67
N ASP A 174 -18.15 22.00 11.25
CA ASP A 174 -19.13 21.12 11.86
C ASP A 174 -19.85 21.82 13.04
N ALA A 175 -19.20 22.78 13.73
CA ALA A 175 -19.82 23.59 14.78
C ALA A 175 -20.75 24.68 14.22
N ALA A 176 -20.37 25.34 13.13
CA ALA A 176 -21.19 26.35 12.46
C ALA A 176 -22.46 25.74 11.81
N ASP A 177 -22.34 24.53 11.24
CA ASP A 177 -23.47 23.83 10.62
C ASP A 177 -24.50 23.35 11.67
N ASN A 178 -24.07 23.08 12.91
CA ASN A 178 -24.95 22.63 13.99
C ASN A 178 -25.74 23.79 14.62
N ASP A 179 -25.15 24.99 14.69
CA ASP A 179 -25.79 26.20 15.23
C ASP A 179 -26.98 26.69 14.36
N ILE A 180 -26.95 26.38 13.05
CA ILE A 180 -28.04 26.69 12.12
C ILE A 180 -29.23 25.70 12.25
N SER A 181 -28.99 24.48 12.75
CA SER A 181 -30.05 23.47 12.84
C SER A 181 -30.98 23.64 14.05
N ASP A 182 -30.55 24.37 15.09
CA ASP A 182 -31.36 24.61 16.29
C ASP A 182 -32.37 25.77 16.11
N GLU A 183 -32.29 26.55 15.01
CA GLU A 183 -33.19 27.70 14.77
C GLU A 183 -34.46 27.36 13.95
N ILE A 184 -34.59 26.13 13.40
CA ILE A 184 -35.70 25.75 12.50
C ILE A 184 -36.79 24.89 13.18
N THR A 185 -36.67 24.55 14.46
CA THR A 185 -37.64 23.63 15.13
C THR A 185 -38.62 24.27 16.13
N ASP A 186 -38.74 25.60 16.20
CA ASP A 186 -39.64 26.23 17.19
C ASP A 186 -40.57 27.30 16.58
N SER A 187 -41.27 26.96 15.49
CA SER A 187 -42.39 27.77 15.00
C SER A 187 -43.49 26.93 14.37
N GLU A 188 -44.27 26.24 15.21
CA GLU A 188 -45.68 26.00 14.92
C GLU A 188 -46.57 26.39 16.12
N LYS A 189 -47.48 27.34 15.84
CA LYS A 189 -48.68 27.80 16.56
C LYS A 189 -48.55 28.87 17.65
N ALA A 190 -48.90 30.11 17.27
CA ALA A 190 -50.09 30.79 17.79
C ALA A 190 -50.52 31.96 16.88
N ASP A 191 -51.83 32.17 16.81
CA ASP A 191 -52.61 33.06 15.94
C ASP A 191 -52.35 34.57 16.08
N ASP A 192 -52.42 35.22 14.91
CA ASP A 192 -53.19 36.43 14.54
C ASP A 192 -53.39 37.57 15.56
N THR A 193 -52.86 38.77 15.26
CA THR A 193 -53.60 40.05 15.34
C THR A 193 -52.84 41.24 14.73
N GLU A 194 -53.63 42.13 14.14
CA GLU A 194 -53.38 43.28 13.26
C GLU A 194 -52.49 44.46 13.75
N LEU A 195 -51.84 45.08 12.74
CA LEU A 195 -51.59 46.51 12.48
C LEU A 195 -50.65 47.33 13.39
N THR A 196 -49.57 47.89 12.82
CA THR A 196 -49.47 49.32 12.40
C THR A 196 -48.07 49.70 11.87
N ASP A 197 -48.03 50.83 11.18
CA ASP A 197 -47.12 51.36 10.18
C ASP A 197 -45.93 52.20 10.73
N ALA A 198 -44.94 52.38 9.84
CA ALA A 198 -43.95 53.48 9.73
C ALA A 198 -42.71 53.55 10.65
N SER A 199 -41.53 53.43 10.01
CA SER A 199 -40.54 54.52 9.81
C SER A 199 -39.08 54.16 10.12
N ASP A 200 -38.27 54.34 9.07
CA ASP A 200 -36.82 54.50 8.97
C ASP A 200 -36.05 55.03 10.20
N ASN A 201 -34.95 54.35 10.54
CA ASN A 201 -33.59 54.93 10.50
C ASN A 201 -32.50 53.92 10.94
N ILE A 202 -31.49 53.73 10.08
CA ILE A 202 -30.12 53.32 10.45
C ILE A 202 -29.29 54.62 10.42
N PRO A 203 -28.33 54.84 11.35
CA PRO A 203 -26.95 54.52 10.97
C PRO A 203 -26.07 53.96 12.11
N ASP A 204 -25.22 53.02 11.69
CA ASP A 204 -23.86 52.71 12.13
C ASP A 204 -23.32 53.33 13.43
N LYS A 205 -22.87 52.44 14.33
CA LYS A 205 -21.67 52.71 15.12
C LYS A 205 -20.89 51.43 15.37
N ALA A 206 -19.76 51.32 14.67
CA ALA A 206 -18.70 50.37 14.92
C ALA A 206 -18.12 50.59 16.33
N ASP A 207 -18.07 49.54 17.14
CA ASP A 207 -17.18 49.46 18.28
C ASP A 207 -16.26 48.26 18.10
N SER A 208 -14.97 48.59 17.98
CA SER A 208 -13.87 47.66 17.80
C SER A 208 -13.62 46.94 19.12
N VAL A 209 -14.02 45.67 19.20
CA VAL A 209 -13.59 44.77 20.28
C VAL A 209 -12.30 44.09 19.82
N ASP A 210 -11.19 44.69 20.28
CA ASP A 210 -9.84 44.18 20.22
C ASP A 210 -9.80 42.80 20.92
N THR A 211 -10.00 41.73 20.14
CA THR A 211 -9.94 40.35 20.63
C THR A 211 -8.60 39.78 20.21
N LYS A 212 -7.73 39.58 21.21
CA LYS A 212 -6.41 38.96 21.08
C LYS A 212 -6.49 37.64 20.32
N ILE A 213 -6.19 37.66 19.03
CA ILE A 213 -5.82 36.51 18.22
C ILE A 213 -4.33 36.26 18.50
N SER A 214 -3.98 35.49 19.53
CA SER A 214 -2.58 35.02 19.67
C SER A 214 -2.40 33.55 20.04
N ASP A 215 -3.45 32.79 20.39
CA ASP A 215 -3.22 31.46 20.96
C ASP A 215 -3.59 30.28 20.03
N LYS A 216 -4.40 30.48 18.98
CA LYS A 216 -4.84 29.40 18.08
C LYS A 216 -3.78 28.88 17.08
N THR A 217 -2.70 29.63 16.83
CA THR A 217 -1.67 29.20 15.87
C THR A 217 -0.67 28.20 16.45
N SER A 218 -0.53 28.12 17.78
CA SER A 218 0.45 27.25 18.41
C SER A 218 0.04 25.78 18.43
N GLU A 219 -1.26 25.49 18.54
CA GLU A 219 -1.80 24.13 18.66
C GLU A 219 -1.94 23.44 17.28
N LYS A 220 -2.38 24.19 16.25
CA LYS A 220 -2.53 23.76 14.84
C LYS A 220 -1.25 23.15 14.25
N ASP A 221 -0.11 23.71 14.65
CA ASP A 221 1.20 23.25 14.21
C ASP A 221 1.68 21.98 14.93
N ASN A 222 1.20 21.73 16.15
CA ASN A 222 1.71 20.66 17.01
C ASN A 222 1.21 19.28 16.58
N HIS A 223 -0.06 19.11 16.26
CA HIS A 223 -0.61 17.79 15.88
C HIS A 223 -0.06 17.28 14.54
N LYS A 224 0.08 18.16 13.55
CA LYS A 224 0.74 17.80 12.28
C LYS A 224 2.22 17.45 12.48
N LYS A 225 2.92 18.17 13.38
CA LYS A 225 4.30 17.84 13.78
C LYS A 225 4.38 16.51 14.51
N GLU A 226 3.39 16.17 15.33
CA GLU A 226 3.30 14.92 16.10
C GLU A 226 3.18 13.71 15.16
N TYR A 227 2.16 13.66 14.29
CA TYR A 227 2.01 12.54 13.35
C TYR A 227 3.20 12.39 12.40
N SER A 228 3.75 13.50 11.89
CA SER A 228 4.96 13.46 11.06
C SER A 228 6.16 12.85 11.81
N THR A 229 6.30 13.17 13.10
CA THR A 229 7.38 12.62 13.94
C THR A 229 7.15 11.13 14.19
N GLU A 230 5.90 10.71 14.32
CA GLU A 230 5.52 9.35 14.69
C GLU A 230 5.71 8.41 13.50
N ILE A 231 5.29 8.87 12.32
CA ILE A 231 5.56 8.21 11.04
C ILE A 231 7.07 8.03 10.87
N LYS A 232 7.88 9.08 11.06
CA LYS A 232 9.35 8.98 11.00
C LYS A 232 9.95 8.01 12.01
N LYS A 233 9.37 7.88 13.20
CA LYS A 233 9.80 6.88 14.21
C LYS A 233 9.51 5.47 13.71
N VAL A 234 8.30 5.19 13.21
CA VAL A 234 7.90 3.88 12.70
C VAL A 234 8.68 3.51 11.44
N SER A 235 8.86 4.44 10.49
CA SER A 235 9.68 4.24 9.29
C SER A 235 11.13 3.83 9.63
N ARG A 236 11.73 4.46 10.66
CA ARG A 236 13.07 4.08 11.15
C ARG A 236 13.09 2.68 11.77
N LYS A 237 12.05 2.28 12.49
CA LYS A 237 11.95 0.92 13.06
C LYS A 237 11.82 -0.12 11.94
N LEU A 238 10.97 0.14 10.95
CA LEU A 238 10.86 -0.69 9.75
C LEU A 238 12.21 -0.87 9.07
N LYS A 239 12.92 0.23 8.81
CA LYS A 239 14.26 0.19 8.21
C LYS A 239 15.23 -0.69 8.99
N LYS A 240 15.31 -0.52 10.31
CA LYS A 240 16.14 -1.38 11.18
C LYS A 240 15.71 -2.85 11.16
N GLY A 241 14.41 -3.11 11.11
CA GLY A 241 13.86 -4.47 11.01
C GLY A 241 14.27 -5.15 9.70
N PHE A 242 14.27 -4.41 8.59
CA PHE A 242 14.76 -4.91 7.30
C PHE A 242 16.27 -5.14 7.32
N GLU A 243 17.05 -4.23 7.88
CA GLU A 243 18.51 -4.41 8.04
C GLU A 243 18.83 -5.67 8.87
N ALA A 244 18.07 -5.93 9.93
CA ALA A 244 18.20 -7.14 10.74
C ALA A 244 17.80 -8.42 9.99
N ALA A 245 17.00 -8.31 8.93
CA ALA A 245 16.67 -9.39 7.99
C ALA A 245 17.67 -9.52 6.83
N ASP A 246 18.82 -8.82 6.88
CA ASP A 246 19.84 -8.75 5.82
C ASP A 246 19.35 -8.03 4.55
N MET A 247 18.38 -7.10 4.72
CA MET A 247 17.84 -6.28 3.63
C MET A 247 18.19 -4.81 3.84
N HIS A 248 19.01 -4.25 2.95
CA HIS A 248 19.28 -2.81 2.93
C HIS A 248 18.19 -2.09 2.14
N VAL A 249 17.51 -1.14 2.79
CA VAL A 249 16.41 -0.36 2.18
C VAL A 249 16.74 1.13 2.29
N ASP A 250 16.92 1.77 1.14
CA ASP A 250 17.33 3.18 1.07
C ASP A 250 16.16 4.15 1.30
N ILE A 251 14.92 3.72 1.05
CA ILE A 251 13.76 4.61 1.05
C ILE A 251 12.60 3.97 1.84
N ILE A 252 12.42 4.44 3.07
CA ILE A 252 11.17 4.36 3.84
C ILE A 252 11.04 5.73 4.51
N VAL A 253 10.25 6.63 3.93
CA VAL A 253 10.04 8.00 4.45
C VAL A 253 8.70 8.07 5.17
#